data_AF-U5C1H7-F1
#
_entry.id   AF-U5C1H7-F1
#
_cell.length_a   1.000
_cell.length_b   1.000
_cell.length_c   1.000
_cell.angle_alpha   90.00
_cell.angle_beta   90.00
_cell.angle_gamma   90.00
#
_symmetry.space_group_name_H-M   'P 1'
#
loop_
_entity.id
_entity.type
_entity.pdbx_description
1 polymer ?
#
loop_
_entity_poly.entity_id
_entity_poly.type
_entity_poly.pdbx_seq_one_letter_code
_entity_poly.pdbx_strand_id
1 'polypeptide(L)'
;MFFSCQAKDRESASLDIDLVKVDSFVVKRDTRFRILDHHSKNGNYLGYDPITKSFILIDAQGEIIREVLRIGEGPNEYNSNLSSAAFNEDGGGVFLQSSNELIWYDQNWEIKKRWKYGPNFGLTVYGGPRYRTPYYFGEDTSRPFVFTSFFPNTKIPFNEIQTKLGNGHIVELFDSSNDTLIWKLPIDFSLYSEYNPKDKEFDLAPIYYLDTENKLLLLSFDNSIAIGVYDLNADFNFTRQINLEKSNLMDNGKGKTVKLFPVYNRDLMILRYSGMSELELATKKEANSTYSPIQDSKLYRFYYASEDKNVLKELPFPEGIEPNSELIILASGKFLMRDKDEEGAEMNYSSYSIYELRM
;
A
#
# COMPACT_ATOMS: atom_id res chain seq x y z
N MET A 1 -13.03 51.19 -29.75
CA MET A 1 -13.00 49.80 -30.22
C MET A 1 -12.61 48.94 -29.03
N PHE A 2 -13.55 48.20 -28.46
CA PHE A 2 -13.26 47.20 -27.42
C PHE A 2 -13.25 45.83 -28.10
N PHE A 3 -12.10 45.16 -28.07
CA PHE A 3 -11.98 43.77 -28.51
C PHE A 3 -12.47 42.87 -27.37
N SER A 4 -13.60 42.21 -27.61
CA SER A 4 -14.10 41.10 -26.80
C SER A 4 -13.35 39.83 -27.21
N CYS A 5 -12.47 39.33 -26.33
CA CYS A 5 -11.95 37.97 -26.45
C CYS A 5 -13.05 37.00 -25.98
N GLN A 6 -13.69 36.32 -26.92
CA GLN A 6 -14.43 35.11 -26.60
C GLN A 6 -13.42 34.01 -26.22
N ALA A 7 -13.45 33.62 -24.95
CA ALA A 7 -12.81 32.40 -24.51
C ALA A 7 -13.47 31.22 -25.25
N LYS A 8 -12.66 30.47 -25.98
CA LYS A 8 -13.05 29.17 -26.52
C LYS A 8 -13.16 28.22 -25.32
N ASP A 9 -14.38 27.85 -24.97
CA ASP A 9 -14.64 26.70 -24.10
C ASP A 9 -13.94 25.49 -24.74
N ARG A 10 -12.89 25.02 -24.08
CA ARG A 10 -12.37 23.67 -24.31
C ARG A 10 -13.40 22.73 -23.72
N GLU A 11 -14.27 22.17 -24.55
CA GLU A 11 -14.97 20.94 -24.22
C GLU A 11 -13.91 19.90 -23.82
N SER A 12 -13.77 19.68 -22.52
CA SER A 12 -13.04 18.52 -22.01
C SER A 12 -13.86 17.30 -22.43
N ALA A 13 -13.30 16.47 -23.30
CA ALA A 13 -13.87 15.15 -23.57
C ALA A 13 -14.01 14.44 -22.22
N SER A 14 -15.23 14.25 -21.75
CA SER A 14 -15.49 13.54 -20.51
C SER A 14 -15.11 12.08 -20.75
N LEU A 15 -13.99 11.64 -20.19
CA LEU A 15 -13.69 10.21 -20.13
C LEU A 15 -14.75 9.55 -19.26
N ASP A 16 -15.44 8.58 -19.84
CA ASP A 16 -16.40 7.75 -19.13
C ASP A 16 -15.60 6.69 -18.39
N ILE A 17 -15.34 6.95 -17.10
CA ILE A 17 -14.54 6.08 -16.24
C ILE A 17 -15.40 5.74 -15.04
N ASP A 18 -15.56 4.45 -14.79
CA ASP A 18 -16.29 3.94 -13.65
C ASP A 18 -15.54 2.78 -12.98
N LEU A 19 -15.96 2.50 -11.75
CA LEU A 19 -15.45 1.40 -10.96
C LEU A 19 -16.58 0.39 -10.77
N VAL A 20 -16.46 -0.78 -11.38
CA VAL A 20 -17.52 -1.77 -11.43
C VAL A 20 -17.11 -3.02 -10.66
N LYS A 21 -18.00 -3.52 -9.80
CA LYS A 21 -17.82 -4.83 -9.17
C LYS A 21 -17.97 -5.91 -10.25
N VAL A 22 -16.92 -6.69 -10.48
CA VAL A 22 -16.89 -7.74 -11.51
C VAL A 22 -16.92 -9.14 -10.95
N ASP A 23 -16.55 -9.32 -9.68
CA ASP A 23 -16.54 -10.62 -9.02
C ASP A 23 -16.60 -10.46 -7.49
N SER A 24 -16.80 -11.57 -6.79
CA SER A 24 -16.64 -11.67 -5.34
C SER A 24 -16.48 -13.11 -4.89
N PHE A 25 -15.77 -13.32 -3.80
CA PHE A 25 -15.66 -14.61 -3.14
C PHE A 25 -15.78 -14.48 -1.62
N VAL A 26 -16.02 -15.61 -0.97
CA VAL A 26 -16.16 -15.71 0.48
C VAL A 26 -15.17 -16.76 0.98
N VAL A 27 -14.42 -16.42 2.01
CA VAL A 27 -13.51 -17.35 2.68
C VAL A 27 -14.12 -17.74 4.01
N LYS A 28 -14.50 -19.01 4.15
CA LYS A 28 -15.10 -19.53 5.38
C LYS A 28 -14.04 -19.74 6.46
N ARG A 29 -14.15 -19.01 7.56
CA ARG A 29 -13.24 -19.11 8.72
C ARG A 29 -13.84 -18.41 9.93
N ASP A 30 -13.69 -19.02 11.10
CA ASP A 30 -14.20 -18.50 12.38
C ASP A 30 -13.35 -17.37 12.98
N THR A 31 -12.26 -16.99 12.31
CA THR A 31 -11.35 -15.93 12.73
C THR A 31 -11.11 -14.96 11.60
N ARG A 32 -10.98 -13.68 11.97
CA ARG A 32 -10.62 -12.62 11.04
C ARG A 32 -9.15 -12.73 10.66
N PHE A 33 -8.88 -12.88 9.37
CA PHE A 33 -7.53 -12.86 8.79
C PHE A 33 -7.35 -11.66 7.86
N ARG A 34 -6.11 -11.47 7.38
CA ARG A 34 -5.73 -10.42 6.43
C ARG A 34 -5.13 -11.04 5.20
N ILE A 35 -5.49 -10.56 4.01
CA ILE A 35 -4.76 -10.89 2.78
C ILE A 35 -3.59 -9.92 2.65
N LEU A 36 -2.38 -10.45 2.53
CA LEU A 36 -1.14 -9.68 2.50
C LEU A 36 -0.64 -9.47 1.07
N ASP A 37 -0.84 -10.46 0.20
CA ASP A 37 -0.33 -10.44 -1.17
C ASP A 37 -1.15 -11.33 -2.11
N HIS A 38 -1.01 -11.10 -3.41
CA HIS A 38 -1.61 -11.90 -4.49
C HIS A 38 -0.53 -12.31 -5.48
N HIS A 39 -0.51 -13.59 -5.85
CA HIS A 39 0.45 -14.13 -6.79
C HIS A 39 -0.11 -14.06 -8.21
N SER A 40 0.42 -13.15 -9.02
CA SER A 40 -0.10 -12.80 -10.35
C SER A 40 -0.29 -14.00 -11.29
N LYS A 41 0.65 -14.95 -11.29
CA LYS A 41 0.67 -16.09 -12.23
C LYS A 41 -0.32 -17.21 -11.90
N ASN A 42 -0.59 -17.49 -10.62
CA ASN A 42 -1.43 -18.63 -10.22
C ASN A 42 -2.77 -18.19 -9.60
N GLY A 43 -2.97 -16.89 -9.34
CA GLY A 43 -4.22 -16.34 -8.82
C GLY A 43 -4.43 -16.58 -7.32
N ASN A 44 -3.42 -17.10 -6.60
CA ASN A 44 -3.54 -17.40 -5.18
C ASN A 44 -3.30 -16.15 -4.32
N TYR A 45 -3.94 -16.11 -3.17
CA TYR A 45 -3.74 -15.10 -2.14
C TYR A 45 -2.97 -15.65 -0.95
N LEU A 46 -2.05 -14.85 -0.42
CA LEU A 46 -1.37 -15.13 0.84
C LEU A 46 -2.07 -14.35 1.94
N GLY A 47 -2.61 -15.05 2.92
CA GLY A 47 -3.20 -14.47 4.10
C GLY A 47 -2.45 -14.83 5.38
N TYR A 48 -2.74 -14.08 6.44
CA TYR A 48 -2.28 -14.36 7.79
C TYR A 48 -3.42 -14.16 8.80
N ASP A 49 -3.58 -15.15 9.67
CA ASP A 49 -4.55 -15.12 10.76
C ASP A 49 -3.83 -14.79 12.08
N PRO A 50 -4.07 -13.60 12.67
CA PRO A 50 -3.42 -13.18 13.91
C PRO A 50 -3.83 -13.99 15.14
N ILE A 51 -4.98 -14.68 15.11
CA ILE A 51 -5.49 -15.46 16.24
C ILE A 51 -4.80 -16.82 16.29
N THR A 52 -4.84 -17.57 15.20
CA THR A 52 -4.17 -18.88 15.09
C THR A 52 -2.67 -18.77 14.84
N LYS A 53 -2.20 -17.60 14.41
CA LYS A 53 -0.81 -17.32 13.98
C LYS A 53 -0.38 -18.13 12.76
N SER A 54 -1.35 -18.59 11.97
CA SER A 54 -1.12 -19.35 10.76
C SER A 54 -1.08 -18.46 9.52
N PHE A 55 -0.23 -18.84 8.57
CA PHE A 55 -0.36 -18.40 7.19
C PHE A 55 -1.39 -19.26 6.47
N ILE A 56 -2.17 -18.63 5.60
CA ILE A 56 -3.18 -19.30 4.79
C ILE A 56 -2.95 -18.99 3.32
N LEU A 57 -3.03 -20.02 2.49
CA LEU A 57 -3.09 -19.88 1.04
C LEU A 57 -4.53 -20.08 0.61
N ILE A 58 -5.04 -19.13 -0.16
CA ILE A 58 -6.42 -19.10 -0.63
C ILE A 58 -6.37 -19.08 -2.16
N ASP A 59 -7.18 -19.90 -2.81
CA ASP A 59 -7.28 -19.86 -4.27
C ASP A 59 -8.16 -18.71 -4.77
N ALA A 60 -8.31 -18.60 -6.09
CA ALA A 60 -9.12 -17.56 -6.72
C ALA A 60 -10.64 -17.68 -6.42
N GLN A 61 -11.10 -18.82 -5.90
CA GLN A 61 -12.49 -19.08 -5.55
C GLN A 61 -12.79 -18.80 -4.07
N GLY A 62 -11.77 -18.51 -3.26
CA GLY A 62 -11.90 -18.27 -1.83
C GLY A 62 -11.72 -19.51 -0.96
N GLU A 63 -11.30 -20.65 -1.52
CA GLU A 63 -11.06 -21.87 -0.75
C GLU A 63 -9.66 -21.85 -0.13
N ILE A 64 -9.56 -22.25 1.14
CA ILE A 64 -8.27 -22.37 1.83
C ILE A 64 -7.60 -23.66 1.37
N ILE A 65 -6.66 -23.54 0.43
CA ILE A 65 -5.91 -24.67 -0.12
C ILE A 65 -4.79 -25.15 0.81
N ARG A 66 -4.31 -24.29 1.71
CA ARG A 66 -3.28 -24.65 2.69
C ARG A 66 -3.28 -23.73 3.91
N GLU A 67 -3.08 -24.31 5.07
CA GLU A 67 -2.81 -23.59 6.32
C GLU A 67 -1.47 -24.04 6.90
N VAL A 68 -0.63 -23.09 7.33
CA VAL A 68 0.73 -23.36 7.78
C VAL A 68 1.07 -22.54 9.02
N LEU A 69 1.34 -23.23 10.12
CA LEU A 69 1.92 -22.65 11.34
C LEU A 69 3.45 -22.72 11.26
N ARG A 70 4.13 -21.59 11.44
CA ARG A 70 5.60 -21.49 11.37
C ARG A 70 6.22 -20.71 12.53
N ILE A 71 5.44 -20.34 13.54
CA ILE A 71 5.97 -19.70 14.73
C ILE A 71 6.57 -20.74 15.69
N GLY A 72 7.80 -20.52 16.15
CA GLY A 72 8.50 -21.42 17.08
C GLY A 72 10.03 -21.37 16.94
N GLU A 73 10.70 -22.42 17.42
CA GLU A 73 12.17 -22.52 17.48
C GLU A 73 12.75 -23.63 16.59
N GLY A 74 11.91 -24.37 15.89
CA GLY A 74 12.29 -25.44 14.97
C GLY A 74 13.07 -24.95 13.74
N PRO A 75 13.65 -25.88 12.97
CA PRO A 75 14.54 -25.56 11.84
C PRO A 75 13.85 -24.78 10.71
N ASN A 76 12.54 -24.92 10.58
CA ASN A 76 11.71 -24.20 9.61
C ASN A 76 10.82 -23.14 10.26
N GLU A 77 11.08 -22.74 11.50
CA GLU A 77 10.21 -21.83 12.24
C GLU A 77 10.85 -20.46 12.47
N TYR A 78 10.03 -19.44 12.68
CA TYR A 78 10.45 -18.10 13.06
C TYR A 78 9.97 -17.77 14.48
N ASN A 79 10.74 -16.97 15.20
CA ASN A 79 10.39 -16.48 16.54
C ASN A 79 10.42 -14.95 16.65
N SER A 80 10.64 -14.25 15.54
CA SER A 80 10.63 -12.79 15.47
C SER A 80 9.23 -12.23 15.22
N ASN A 81 9.02 -10.96 15.58
CA ASN A 81 7.80 -10.23 15.25
C ASN A 81 7.83 -9.85 13.78
N LEU A 82 7.13 -10.61 12.94
CA LEU A 82 7.02 -10.35 11.52
C LEU A 82 6.25 -9.04 11.26
N SER A 83 6.81 -8.20 10.41
CA SER A 83 6.19 -6.97 9.91
C SER A 83 5.47 -7.20 8.59
N SER A 84 6.02 -8.06 7.73
CA SER A 84 5.52 -8.26 6.37
C SER A 84 5.67 -9.70 5.87
N ALA A 85 4.86 -10.05 4.88
CA ALA A 85 4.99 -11.27 4.10
C ALA A 85 4.55 -11.04 2.66
N ALA A 86 5.19 -11.71 1.70
CA ALA A 86 4.82 -11.64 0.28
C ALA A 86 5.18 -12.95 -0.43
N PHE A 87 4.54 -13.21 -1.57
CA PHE A 87 5.04 -14.23 -2.48
C PHE A 87 6.39 -13.79 -3.05
N ASN A 88 7.28 -14.76 -3.32
CA ASN A 88 8.46 -14.55 -4.16
C ASN A 88 8.11 -14.95 -5.60
N GLU A 89 7.69 -14.02 -6.45
CA GLU A 89 7.14 -14.34 -7.78
C GLU A 89 8.18 -14.91 -8.76
N ASP A 90 9.47 -14.61 -8.54
CA ASP A 90 10.58 -15.01 -9.42
C ASP A 90 11.31 -16.24 -8.89
N GLY A 91 11.50 -16.36 -7.58
CA GLY A 91 12.17 -17.50 -6.94
C GLY A 91 11.23 -18.58 -6.41
N GLY A 92 9.92 -18.32 -6.38
CA GLY A 92 8.92 -19.20 -5.79
C GLY A 92 8.91 -19.20 -4.25
N GLY A 93 7.77 -19.60 -3.69
CA GLY A 93 7.55 -19.62 -2.23
C GLY A 93 7.20 -18.24 -1.67
N VAL A 94 7.65 -17.95 -0.44
CA VAL A 94 7.26 -16.72 0.28
C VAL A 94 8.45 -16.08 1.00
N PHE A 95 8.47 -14.76 1.02
CA PHE A 95 9.32 -13.97 1.90
C PHE A 95 8.56 -13.60 3.16
N LEU A 96 9.17 -13.82 4.33
CA LEU A 96 8.73 -13.29 5.61
C LEU A 96 9.80 -12.32 6.11
N GLN A 97 9.37 -11.17 6.63
CA GLN A 97 10.29 -10.14 7.10
C GLN A 97 9.93 -9.69 8.51
N SER A 98 10.94 -9.52 9.34
CA SER A 98 10.86 -8.80 10.61
C SER A 98 11.76 -7.56 10.57
N SER A 99 11.88 -6.85 11.69
CA SER A 99 12.84 -5.76 11.80
C SER A 99 14.29 -6.20 11.60
N ASN A 100 14.66 -7.45 11.83
CA ASN A 100 16.06 -7.88 11.86
C ASN A 100 16.37 -9.14 11.02
N GLU A 101 15.39 -9.67 10.31
CA GLU A 101 15.62 -10.78 9.39
C GLU A 101 14.68 -10.78 8.20
N LEU A 102 15.18 -11.36 7.10
CA LEU A 102 14.41 -11.79 5.94
C LEU A 102 14.53 -13.31 5.86
N ILE A 103 13.41 -13.99 5.74
CA ILE A 103 13.34 -15.45 5.60
C ILE A 103 12.69 -15.76 4.25
N TRP A 104 13.37 -16.54 3.43
CA TRP A 104 12.81 -17.10 2.20
C TRP A 104 12.45 -18.56 2.42
N TYR A 105 11.15 -18.84 2.33
CA TYR A 105 10.60 -20.19 2.28
C TYR A 105 10.32 -20.59 0.84
N ASP A 106 10.43 -21.89 0.54
CA ASP A 106 9.90 -22.42 -0.71
C ASP A 106 8.40 -22.72 -0.65
N GLN A 107 7.87 -23.31 -1.72
CA GLN A 107 6.47 -23.71 -1.84
C GLN A 107 6.05 -24.75 -0.79
N ASN A 108 6.99 -25.52 -0.23
CA ASN A 108 6.72 -26.49 0.84
C ASN A 108 6.83 -25.87 2.24
N TRP A 109 7.12 -24.56 2.32
CA TRP A 109 7.38 -23.85 3.56
C TRP A 109 8.61 -24.42 4.30
N GLU A 110 9.63 -24.83 3.55
CA GLU A 110 10.98 -25.10 4.04
C GLU A 110 11.86 -23.88 3.81
N ILE A 111 12.74 -23.57 4.78
CA ILE A 111 13.61 -22.40 4.67
C ILE A 111 14.68 -22.66 3.61
N LYS A 112 14.64 -21.90 2.52
CA LYS A 112 15.74 -21.84 1.53
C LYS A 112 16.89 -20.99 2.02
N LYS A 113 16.56 -19.84 2.62
CA LYS A 113 17.57 -18.90 3.11
C LYS A 113 17.00 -18.05 4.23
N ARG A 114 17.87 -17.71 5.19
CA ARG A 114 17.62 -16.73 6.24
C ARG A 114 18.76 -15.73 6.25
N TRP A 115 18.40 -14.46 6.16
CA TRP A 115 19.32 -13.34 6.30
C TRP A 115 19.01 -12.62 7.59
N LYS A 116 20.04 -12.31 8.36
CA LYS A 116 19.93 -11.49 9.57
C LYS A 116 20.63 -10.16 9.31
N TYR A 117 20.01 -9.07 9.71
CA TYR A 117 20.53 -7.72 9.57
C TYR A 117 20.15 -6.88 10.79
N GLY A 118 20.96 -5.87 11.11
CA GLY A 118 20.68 -4.92 12.20
C GLY A 118 20.33 -3.57 11.60
N PRO A 119 19.05 -3.26 11.36
CA PRO A 119 18.68 -2.00 10.74
C PRO A 119 19.02 -0.83 11.67
N ASN A 120 19.29 0.34 11.10
CA ASN A 120 19.47 1.57 11.88
C ASN A 120 18.17 2.02 12.55
N PHE A 121 17.03 1.63 12.00
CA PHE A 121 15.70 1.86 12.57
C PHE A 121 14.88 0.57 12.42
N GLY A 122 14.33 0.07 13.53
CA GLY A 122 13.52 -1.14 13.53
C GLY A 122 12.04 -0.85 13.74
N LEU A 123 11.19 -1.41 12.87
CA LEU A 123 9.74 -1.43 13.08
C LEU A 123 9.28 -2.72 13.76
N THR A 124 8.71 -2.61 14.95
CA THR A 124 8.04 -3.75 15.61
C THR A 124 6.55 -3.72 15.32
N VAL A 125 6.04 -4.76 14.68
CA VAL A 125 4.61 -4.93 14.39
C VAL A 125 4.04 -6.03 15.28
N TYR A 126 3.02 -5.68 16.07
CA TYR A 126 2.35 -6.62 16.95
C TYR A 126 1.15 -7.29 16.24
N GLY A 127 0.96 -8.57 16.51
CA GLY A 127 -0.13 -9.37 15.94
C GLY A 127 0.20 -10.00 14.59
N GLY A 128 1.48 -10.06 14.21
CA GLY A 128 1.94 -10.65 12.95
C GLY A 128 2.01 -9.67 11.77
N PRO A 129 2.33 -10.17 10.57
CA PRO A 129 2.59 -9.33 9.41
C PRO A 129 1.34 -8.54 9.00
N ARG A 130 1.54 -7.27 8.65
CA ARG A 130 0.48 -6.35 8.22
C ARG A 130 0.69 -5.80 6.81
N TYR A 131 1.88 -6.01 6.27
CA TYR A 131 2.30 -5.44 5.00
C TYR A 131 2.71 -6.54 4.03
N ARG A 132 2.62 -6.24 2.75
CA ARG A 132 3.37 -6.95 1.72
C ARG A 132 4.85 -6.65 1.91
N THR A 133 5.73 -7.65 1.80
CA THR A 133 7.18 -7.43 1.85
C THR A 133 7.62 -6.52 0.71
N PRO A 134 8.23 -5.35 0.98
CA PRO A 134 8.67 -4.42 -0.04
C PRO A 134 10.02 -4.85 -0.60
N TYR A 135 9.99 -5.70 -1.61
CA TYR A 135 11.19 -6.21 -2.27
C TYR A 135 11.16 -6.00 -3.78
N TYR A 136 12.35 -5.95 -4.38
CA TYR A 136 12.53 -6.02 -5.82
C TYR A 136 13.84 -6.74 -6.17
N PHE A 137 13.94 -7.25 -7.39
CA PHE A 137 15.18 -7.79 -7.96
C PHE A 137 15.79 -6.76 -8.91
N GLY A 138 17.12 -6.59 -8.85
CA GLY A 138 17.87 -5.82 -9.85
C GLY A 138 18.03 -6.63 -11.14
N GLU A 139 18.40 -5.97 -12.24
CA GLU A 139 18.55 -6.63 -13.56
C GLU A 139 19.53 -7.82 -13.52
N ASP A 140 20.60 -7.70 -12.74
CA ASP A 140 21.67 -8.70 -12.66
C ASP A 140 21.65 -9.55 -11.37
N THR A 141 20.57 -9.48 -10.57
CA THR A 141 20.52 -10.18 -9.27
C THR A 141 19.38 -11.18 -9.19
N SER A 142 19.71 -12.44 -8.86
CA SER A 142 18.71 -13.45 -8.45
C SER A 142 18.31 -13.31 -6.98
N ARG A 143 18.68 -12.20 -6.35
CA ARG A 143 18.63 -11.97 -4.91
C ARG A 143 17.91 -10.65 -4.64
N PRO A 144 16.96 -10.63 -3.69
CA PRO A 144 16.11 -9.47 -3.47
C PRO A 144 16.85 -8.34 -2.77
N PHE A 145 16.50 -7.12 -3.14
CA PHE A 145 16.66 -5.93 -2.31
C PHE A 145 15.38 -5.72 -1.50
N VAL A 146 15.47 -5.44 -0.21
CA VAL A 146 14.29 -5.31 0.68
C VAL A 146 14.34 -4.06 1.54
N PHE A 147 13.24 -3.30 1.62
CA PHE A 147 13.17 -2.14 2.53
C PHE A 147 13.03 -2.62 3.97
N THR A 148 13.93 -2.23 4.86
CA THR A 148 13.98 -2.81 6.22
C THR A 148 12.90 -2.28 7.15
N SER A 149 12.55 -1.00 7.05
CA SER A 149 11.55 -0.34 7.91
C SER A 149 10.77 0.78 7.22
N PHE A 150 10.75 0.80 5.89
CA PHE A 150 9.99 1.76 5.09
C PHE A 150 8.68 1.12 4.62
N PHE A 151 7.60 1.26 5.39
CA PHE A 151 6.29 0.66 5.11
C PHE A 151 5.21 1.74 4.89
N PRO A 152 4.23 1.50 3.99
CA PRO A 152 3.19 2.47 3.71
C PRO A 152 2.36 2.73 4.98
N ASN A 153 1.92 3.98 5.15
CA ASN A 153 1.12 4.44 6.31
C ASN A 153 1.81 4.29 7.68
N THR A 154 3.13 4.02 7.72
CA THR A 154 3.91 3.96 8.97
C THR A 154 4.70 5.24 9.13
N LYS A 155 4.49 5.98 10.22
CA LYS A 155 5.27 7.20 10.50
C LYS A 155 6.75 6.87 10.65
N ILE A 156 7.60 7.70 10.03
CA ILE A 156 9.05 7.56 10.06
C ILE A 156 9.65 8.80 10.72
N PRO A 157 10.57 8.65 11.68
CA PRO A 157 11.21 9.79 12.34
C PRO A 157 12.30 10.39 11.44
N PHE A 158 11.89 11.05 10.35
CA PHE A 158 12.82 11.57 9.33
C PHE A 158 13.89 12.50 9.91
N ASN A 159 13.54 13.31 10.90
CA ASN A 159 14.49 14.19 11.58
C ASN A 159 15.62 13.42 12.26
N GLU A 160 15.31 12.30 12.92
CA GLU A 160 16.32 11.46 13.57
C GLU A 160 17.22 10.79 12.54
N ILE A 161 16.62 10.29 11.46
CA ILE A 161 17.34 9.65 10.34
C ILE A 161 18.31 10.67 9.71
N GLN A 162 17.81 11.85 9.35
CA GLN A 162 18.63 12.90 8.73
C GLN A 162 19.74 13.41 9.64
N THR A 163 19.47 13.58 10.94
CA THR A 163 20.49 14.06 11.90
C THR A 163 21.60 13.04 12.12
N LYS A 164 21.28 11.73 12.14
CA LYS A 164 22.26 10.66 12.35
C LYS A 164 23.12 10.39 11.11
N LEU A 165 22.53 10.48 9.91
CA LEU A 165 23.18 10.02 8.67
C LEU A 165 23.73 11.18 7.82
N GLY A 166 23.20 12.39 7.96
CA GLY A 166 23.66 13.59 7.28
C GLY A 166 23.52 13.60 5.75
N ASN A 167 22.92 12.57 5.14
CA ASN A 167 22.94 12.35 3.70
C ASN A 167 21.58 12.55 3.00
N GLY A 168 20.50 12.86 3.73
CA GLY A 168 19.17 13.13 3.16
C GLY A 168 18.44 11.92 2.56
N HIS A 169 19.01 10.71 2.70
CA HIS A 169 18.40 9.46 2.22
C HIS A 169 17.42 8.92 3.26
N ILE A 170 16.30 8.37 2.82
CA ILE A 170 15.19 7.97 3.72
C ILE A 170 14.82 6.49 3.68
N VAL A 171 15.33 5.73 2.73
CA VAL A 171 15.09 4.28 2.62
C VAL A 171 16.35 3.54 3.00
N GLU A 172 16.28 2.75 4.07
CA GLU A 172 17.30 1.74 4.34
C GLU A 172 16.93 0.44 3.61
N LEU A 173 17.85 -0.01 2.76
CA LEU A 173 17.72 -1.16 1.89
C LEU A 173 18.66 -2.26 2.35
N PHE A 174 18.17 -3.48 2.49
CA PHE A 174 19.01 -4.67 2.62
C PHE A 174 19.27 -5.29 1.24
N ASP A 175 20.54 -5.33 0.85
CA ASP A 175 21.01 -6.08 -0.32
C ASP A 175 21.42 -7.49 0.10
N SER A 176 20.59 -8.47 -0.27
CA SER A 176 20.83 -9.88 0.08
C SER A 176 21.96 -10.54 -0.74
N SER A 177 22.55 -9.84 -1.72
CA SER A 177 23.64 -10.33 -2.55
C SER A 177 24.98 -10.32 -1.81
N ASN A 178 25.21 -9.29 -1.02
CA ASN A 178 26.43 -9.07 -0.24
C ASN A 178 26.16 -8.95 1.27
N ASP A 179 24.91 -9.15 1.70
CA ASP A 179 24.46 -9.05 3.08
C ASP A 179 24.71 -7.67 3.71
N THR A 180 24.48 -6.59 2.95
CA THR A 180 24.74 -5.21 3.39
C THR A 180 23.48 -4.36 3.51
N LEU A 181 23.53 -3.37 4.39
CA LEU A 181 22.53 -2.32 4.54
C LEU A 181 23.02 -1.04 3.87
N ILE A 182 22.19 -0.46 3.01
CA ILE A 182 22.53 0.72 2.22
C ILE A 182 21.39 1.73 2.33
N TRP A 183 21.74 3.00 2.56
CA TRP A 183 20.79 4.10 2.54
C TRP A 183 20.60 4.62 1.12
N LYS A 184 19.36 4.66 0.68
CA LYS A 184 18.91 5.00 -0.68
C LYS A 184 17.75 6.01 -0.63
N LEU A 185 17.38 6.48 -1.82
CA LEU A 185 16.33 7.47 -2.05
C LEU A 185 16.64 8.83 -1.40
N PRO A 186 17.45 9.70 -2.03
CA PRO A 186 17.56 11.08 -1.61
C PRO A 186 16.21 11.77 -1.80
N ILE A 187 15.76 12.50 -0.78
CA ILE A 187 14.46 13.17 -0.85
C ILE A 187 14.57 14.68 -0.65
N ASP A 188 13.88 15.39 -1.54
CA ASP A 188 13.56 16.80 -1.37
C ASP A 188 12.10 16.90 -0.91
N PHE A 189 11.91 17.14 0.38
CA PHE A 189 10.58 17.27 0.98
C PHE A 189 9.80 18.49 0.47
N SER A 190 10.47 19.50 -0.08
CA SER A 190 9.81 20.67 -0.66
C SER A 190 8.97 20.31 -1.90
N LEU A 191 9.27 19.18 -2.55
CA LEU A 191 8.46 18.63 -3.65
C LEU A 191 7.11 18.08 -3.18
N TYR A 192 7.00 17.69 -1.91
CA TYR A 192 5.85 16.96 -1.37
C TYR A 192 5.00 17.78 -0.40
N SER A 193 5.62 18.72 0.30
CA SER A 193 5.00 19.44 1.40
C SER A 193 5.50 20.87 1.42
N GLU A 194 4.57 21.80 1.64
CA GLU A 194 4.90 23.19 1.98
C GLU A 194 5.52 23.29 3.40
N TYR A 195 5.34 22.25 4.23
CA TYR A 195 5.89 22.15 5.58
C TYR A 195 7.25 21.45 5.61
N ASN A 196 8.17 21.97 6.41
CA ASN A 196 9.51 21.43 6.56
C ASN A 196 9.50 20.30 7.61
N PRO A 197 10.09 19.11 7.33
CA PRO A 197 10.17 18.02 8.30
C PRO A 197 10.76 18.41 9.66
N LYS A 198 11.62 19.44 9.71
CA LYS A 198 12.24 19.94 10.95
C LYS A 198 11.24 20.47 11.97
N ASP A 199 10.01 20.77 11.55
CA ASP A 199 8.94 21.13 12.45
C ASP A 199 8.51 19.86 13.21
N LYS A 200 8.82 19.77 14.50
CA LYS A 200 8.66 18.58 15.38
C LYS A 200 7.25 17.97 15.41
N GLU A 201 6.27 18.62 14.79
CA GLU A 201 4.88 18.18 14.69
C GLU A 201 4.56 17.38 13.42
N PHE A 202 5.49 17.27 12.45
CA PHE A 202 5.24 16.67 11.13
C PHE A 202 5.98 15.35 10.90
N ASP A 203 5.54 14.28 11.57
CA ASP A 203 5.86 12.92 11.13
C ASP A 203 4.96 12.55 9.93
N LEU A 204 5.52 12.64 8.72
CA LEU A 204 4.86 12.19 7.50
C LEU A 204 4.88 10.66 7.43
N ALA A 205 3.77 10.08 7.00
CA ALA A 205 3.73 8.65 6.66
C ALA A 205 3.94 8.52 5.15
N PRO A 206 4.94 7.74 4.69
CA PRO A 206 5.11 7.50 3.27
C PRO A 206 3.93 6.67 2.77
N ILE A 207 3.49 7.00 1.56
CA ILE A 207 2.50 6.23 0.82
C ILE A 207 3.16 5.88 -0.50
N TYR A 208 3.36 4.60 -0.77
CA TYR A 208 4.08 4.19 -1.97
C TYR A 208 3.53 2.93 -2.59
N TYR A 209 3.90 2.73 -3.85
CA TYR A 209 3.78 1.48 -4.58
C TYR A 209 5.12 1.14 -5.20
N LEU A 210 5.53 -0.11 -5.01
CA LEU A 210 6.74 -0.66 -5.60
C LEU A 210 6.35 -1.48 -6.83
N ASP A 211 6.57 -0.91 -8.02
CA ASP A 211 6.33 -1.56 -9.29
C ASP A 211 7.55 -2.38 -9.67
N THR A 212 7.50 -3.67 -9.36
CA THR A 212 8.60 -4.61 -9.58
C THR A 212 8.78 -4.98 -11.04
N GLU A 213 7.76 -4.80 -11.87
CA GLU A 213 7.78 -5.09 -13.31
C GLU A 213 8.47 -3.95 -14.06
N ASN A 214 8.01 -2.72 -13.86
CA ASN A 214 8.59 -1.53 -14.51
C ASN A 214 9.81 -0.96 -13.75
N LYS A 215 10.18 -1.55 -12.61
CA LYS A 215 11.29 -1.11 -11.75
C LYS A 215 11.14 0.34 -11.28
N LEU A 216 9.93 0.70 -10.85
CA LEU A 216 9.61 2.04 -10.36
C LEU A 216 9.17 2.04 -8.90
N LEU A 217 9.55 3.09 -8.18
CA LEU A 217 8.94 3.46 -6.90
C LEU A 217 8.06 4.70 -7.13
N LEU A 218 6.76 4.54 -6.92
CA LEU A 218 5.83 5.66 -6.82
C LEU A 218 5.72 6.05 -5.35
N LEU A 219 6.10 7.27 -4.99
CA LEU A 219 6.11 7.73 -3.60
C LEU A 219 5.32 9.03 -3.44
N SER A 220 4.53 9.10 -2.37
CA SER A 220 3.88 10.29 -1.84
C SER A 220 3.93 10.24 -0.32
N PHE A 221 3.27 11.20 0.33
CA PHE A 221 3.06 11.21 1.77
C PHE A 221 1.58 11.42 2.07
N ASP A 222 1.16 11.02 3.27
CA ASP A 222 -0.23 11.07 3.70
C ASP A 222 -0.88 12.46 3.46
N ASN A 223 -0.21 13.57 3.76
CA ASN A 223 -0.78 14.91 3.53
C ASN A 223 -0.25 15.60 2.25
N SER A 224 0.32 14.84 1.32
CA SER A 224 0.85 15.38 0.07
C SER A 224 -0.17 15.32 -1.08
N ILE A 225 -0.02 16.27 -1.99
CA ILE A 225 -0.71 16.31 -3.30
C ILE A 225 0.28 16.07 -4.45
N ALA A 226 1.50 15.63 -4.15
CA ALA A 226 2.52 15.31 -5.12
C ALA A 226 2.91 13.83 -5.01
N ILE A 227 3.19 13.22 -6.15
CA ILE A 227 3.67 11.85 -6.27
C ILE A 227 4.96 11.90 -7.07
N GLY A 228 6.07 11.51 -6.46
CA GLY A 228 7.34 11.33 -7.15
C GLY A 228 7.45 9.93 -7.71
N VAL A 229 8.08 9.83 -8.89
CA VAL A 229 8.39 8.58 -9.56
C VAL A 229 9.91 8.44 -9.59
N TYR A 230 10.40 7.32 -9.07
CA TYR A 230 11.82 7.03 -8.95
C TYR A 230 12.14 5.71 -9.66
N ASP A 231 13.28 5.68 -10.33
CA ASP A 231 13.77 4.50 -11.06
C ASP A 231 14.65 3.64 -10.14
N LEU A 232 14.25 2.38 -9.92
CA LEU A 232 14.96 1.43 -9.06
C LEU A 232 16.27 0.93 -9.69
N ASN A 233 16.36 0.88 -11.02
CA ASN A 233 17.57 0.47 -11.74
C ASN A 233 18.61 1.60 -11.77
N ALA A 234 18.14 2.85 -11.80
CA ALA A 234 18.99 4.03 -11.76
C ALA A 234 19.20 4.56 -10.33
N ASP A 235 19.36 3.66 -9.35
CA ASP A 235 19.66 3.98 -7.95
C ASP A 235 18.69 4.97 -7.28
N PHE A 236 17.38 4.75 -7.47
CA PHE A 236 16.32 5.64 -6.99
C PHE A 236 16.45 7.07 -7.53
N ASN A 237 16.95 7.24 -8.76
CA ASN A 237 16.95 8.53 -9.42
C ASN A 237 15.53 9.04 -9.61
N PHE A 238 15.29 10.28 -9.20
CA PHE A 238 14.04 10.96 -9.47
C PHE A 238 13.83 11.09 -10.97
N THR A 239 12.73 10.54 -11.46
CA THR A 239 12.37 10.54 -12.88
C THR A 239 11.43 11.70 -13.18
N ARG A 240 10.35 11.82 -12.41
CA ARG A 240 9.31 12.84 -12.60
C ARG A 240 8.41 12.99 -11.38
N GLN A 241 7.57 14.02 -11.40
CA GLN A 241 6.55 14.31 -10.39
C GLN A 241 5.18 14.48 -11.03
N ILE A 242 4.18 13.90 -10.39
CA ILE A 242 2.75 14.02 -10.73
C ILE A 242 2.11 14.89 -9.65
N ASN A 243 1.47 15.99 -10.05
CA ASN A 243 0.82 16.93 -9.14
C ASN A 243 -0.70 16.82 -9.23
N LEU A 244 -1.35 16.75 -8.07
CA LEU A 244 -2.80 16.78 -7.94
C LEU A 244 -3.24 18.22 -7.73
N GLU A 245 -4.10 18.73 -8.60
CA GLU A 245 -4.66 20.07 -8.45
C GLU A 245 -5.63 20.10 -7.25
N LYS A 246 -5.32 20.92 -6.23
CA LYS A 246 -6.12 21.02 -5.00
C LYS A 246 -7.62 21.25 -5.28
N SER A 247 -7.93 22.09 -6.26
CA SER A 247 -9.32 22.42 -6.65
C SER A 247 -10.12 21.26 -7.22
N ASN A 248 -9.45 20.21 -7.69
CA ASN A 248 -10.08 19.04 -8.31
C ASN A 248 -10.29 17.91 -7.29
N LEU A 249 -9.91 18.12 -6.03
CA LEU A 249 -10.09 17.17 -4.94
C LEU A 249 -11.28 17.61 -4.07
N MET A 250 -12.14 16.66 -3.69
CA MET A 250 -13.30 16.89 -2.80
C MET A 250 -12.92 17.58 -1.48
N ASP A 251 -11.72 17.29 -0.97
CA ASP A 251 -11.18 17.80 0.29
C ASP A 251 -10.36 19.10 0.12
N ASN A 252 -10.30 19.66 -1.09
CA ASN A 252 -9.43 20.78 -1.46
C ASN A 252 -7.94 20.56 -1.08
N GLY A 253 -7.47 19.31 -1.13
CA GLY A 253 -6.11 18.91 -0.78
C GLY A 253 -5.84 18.80 0.72
N LYS A 254 -6.86 18.91 1.60
CA LYS A 254 -6.69 18.84 3.06
C LYS A 254 -6.78 17.43 3.64
N GLY A 255 -7.30 16.48 2.88
CA GLY A 255 -7.39 15.09 3.31
C GLY A 255 -6.10 14.33 3.08
N LYS A 256 -6.16 13.04 3.40
CA LYS A 256 -5.00 12.15 3.44
C LYS A 256 -4.97 11.20 2.27
N THR A 257 -3.85 11.10 1.59
CA THR A 257 -3.55 9.97 0.70
C THR A 257 -3.37 8.71 1.56
N VAL A 258 -4.16 7.68 1.28
CA VAL A 258 -4.17 6.41 2.00
C VAL A 258 -3.43 5.34 1.20
N LYS A 259 -3.61 5.36 -0.12
CA LYS A 259 -3.00 4.40 -1.03
C LYS A 259 -2.83 5.02 -2.41
N LEU A 260 -1.80 4.60 -3.13
CA LEU A 260 -1.61 4.90 -4.54
C LEU A 260 -1.11 3.64 -5.24
N PHE A 261 -1.45 3.48 -6.51
CA PHE A 261 -0.99 2.36 -7.33
C PHE A 261 -1.19 2.64 -8.82
N PRO A 262 -0.38 2.03 -9.70
CA PRO A 262 -0.59 2.14 -11.12
C PRO A 262 -1.86 1.39 -11.52
N VAL A 263 -2.55 1.95 -12.51
CA VAL A 263 -3.52 1.25 -13.34
C VAL A 263 -3.02 1.30 -14.78
N TYR A 264 -3.84 0.90 -15.75
CA TYR A 264 -3.51 0.83 -17.18
C TYR A 264 -2.41 1.81 -17.64
N ASN A 265 -1.35 1.28 -18.26
CA ASN A 265 -0.21 2.05 -18.77
C ASN A 265 0.50 2.88 -17.68
N ARG A 266 0.47 4.21 -17.78
CA ARG A 266 1.11 5.19 -16.88
C ARG A 266 0.12 5.87 -15.95
N ASP A 267 -1.15 5.48 -15.98
CA ASP A 267 -2.18 6.10 -15.17
C ASP A 267 -2.13 5.58 -13.74
N LEU A 268 -2.66 6.36 -12.80
CA LEU A 268 -2.64 6.04 -11.37
C LEU A 268 -4.04 6.05 -10.78
N MET A 269 -4.24 5.19 -9.78
CA MET A 269 -5.35 5.27 -8.85
C MET A 269 -4.84 5.71 -7.47
N ILE A 270 -5.54 6.68 -6.89
CA ILE A 270 -5.17 7.30 -5.61
C ILE A 270 -6.39 7.23 -4.70
N LEU A 271 -6.25 6.57 -3.56
CA LEU A 271 -7.27 6.54 -2.51
C LEU A 271 -6.99 7.67 -1.51
N ARG A 272 -7.96 8.55 -1.30
CA ARG A 272 -7.88 9.63 -0.31
C ARG A 272 -9.00 9.55 0.71
N TYR A 273 -8.70 9.99 1.94
CA TYR A 273 -9.62 10.15 3.06
C TYR A 273 -9.77 11.63 3.42
N SER A 274 -10.98 12.18 3.29
CA SER A 274 -11.22 13.62 3.49
C SER A 274 -11.25 14.07 4.95
N GLY A 275 -11.42 13.14 5.89
CA GLY A 275 -11.71 13.49 7.28
C GLY A 275 -13.11 14.08 7.44
N MET A 276 -13.37 14.58 8.65
CA MET A 276 -14.66 15.11 9.09
C MET A 276 -14.42 16.20 10.13
N SER A 277 -15.30 17.21 10.18
CA SER A 277 -15.24 18.25 11.22
C SER A 277 -15.62 17.70 12.60
N GLU A 278 -15.12 18.32 13.67
CA GLU A 278 -15.46 17.91 15.04
C GLU A 278 -16.98 18.00 15.32
N LEU A 279 -17.64 19.02 14.77
CA LEU A 279 -19.08 19.21 14.90
C LEU A 279 -19.86 18.06 14.24
N GLU A 280 -19.50 17.71 12.99
CA GLU A 280 -20.15 16.61 12.27
C GLU A 280 -19.91 15.25 12.97
N LEU A 281 -18.69 15.04 13.50
CA LEU A 281 -18.36 13.85 14.28
C LEU A 281 -19.21 13.76 15.55
N ALA A 282 -19.38 14.87 16.28
CA ALA A 282 -20.23 14.91 17.47
C ALA A 282 -21.68 14.55 17.13
N THR A 283 -22.25 15.16 16.09
CA THR A 283 -23.62 14.85 15.63
C THR A 283 -23.79 13.39 15.24
N LYS A 284 -22.83 12.79 14.52
CA LYS A 284 -22.91 11.36 14.17
C LYS A 284 -22.77 10.45 15.38
N LYS A 285 -21.96 10.83 16.38
CA LYS A 285 -21.81 10.07 17.64
C LYS A 285 -23.03 10.16 18.56
N GLU A 286 -23.78 11.26 18.51
CA GLU A 286 -25.07 11.37 19.19
C GLU A 286 -26.11 10.41 18.59
N ALA A 287 -26.12 10.26 17.26
CA ALA A 287 -27.00 9.32 16.56
C ALA A 287 -26.53 7.86 16.68
N ASN A 288 -25.22 7.61 16.69
CA ASN A 288 -24.61 6.30 16.84
C ASN A 288 -23.32 6.41 17.67
N SER A 289 -23.37 5.98 18.93
CA SER A 289 -22.25 6.09 19.87
C SER A 289 -21.00 5.30 19.47
N THR A 290 -21.14 4.28 18.60
CA THR A 290 -20.03 3.48 18.08
C THR A 290 -19.50 4.01 16.73
N TYR A 291 -20.07 5.09 16.20
CA TYR A 291 -19.65 5.66 14.92
C TYR A 291 -18.16 6.02 14.92
N SER A 292 -17.49 5.59 13.85
CA SER A 292 -16.07 5.81 13.62
C SER A 292 -15.85 6.35 12.20
N PRO A 293 -15.30 7.58 12.02
CA PRO A 293 -15.04 8.15 10.70
C PRO A 293 -14.19 7.27 9.79
N ILE A 294 -13.24 6.54 10.38
CA ILE A 294 -12.35 5.64 9.64
C ILE A 294 -13.11 4.44 9.03
N GLN A 295 -14.33 4.15 9.47
CA GLN A 295 -15.18 3.11 8.90
C GLN A 295 -16.23 3.67 7.92
N ASP A 296 -16.35 4.99 7.79
CA ASP A 296 -17.31 5.63 6.89
C ASP A 296 -16.75 5.70 5.47
N SER A 297 -17.25 4.84 4.58
CA SER A 297 -16.86 4.79 3.16
C SER A 297 -17.13 6.10 2.42
N LYS A 298 -18.07 6.92 2.90
CA LYS A 298 -18.38 8.22 2.27
C LYS A 298 -17.27 9.24 2.43
N LEU A 299 -16.34 9.04 3.38
CA LEU A 299 -15.17 9.88 3.56
C LEU A 299 -13.98 9.48 2.68
N TYR A 300 -14.12 8.41 1.90
CA TYR A 300 -13.09 7.90 1.01
C TYR A 300 -13.46 8.16 -0.45
N ARG A 301 -12.46 8.50 -1.26
CA ARG A 301 -12.59 8.68 -2.71
C ARG A 301 -11.41 8.10 -3.43
N PHE A 302 -11.68 7.47 -4.55
CA PHE A 302 -10.66 7.15 -5.52
C PHE A 302 -10.51 8.32 -6.48
N TYR A 303 -9.29 8.56 -6.92
CA TYR A 303 -8.97 9.49 -7.99
C TYR A 303 -8.17 8.75 -9.04
N TYR A 304 -8.71 8.70 -10.25
CA TYR A 304 -7.98 8.27 -11.43
C TYR A 304 -7.21 9.47 -11.98
N ALA A 305 -5.89 9.34 -12.09
CA ALA A 305 -5.00 10.34 -12.64
C ALA A 305 -4.35 9.80 -13.92
N SER A 306 -4.64 10.44 -15.06
CA SER A 306 -3.97 10.17 -16.32
C SER A 306 -3.00 11.29 -16.66
N GLU A 307 -1.72 10.94 -16.74
CA GLU A 307 -0.65 11.88 -17.06
C GLU A 307 -0.76 12.33 -18.52
N ASP A 308 -0.92 11.38 -19.44
CA ASP A 308 -0.96 11.65 -20.89
C ASP A 308 -2.16 12.52 -21.28
N LYS A 309 -3.29 12.33 -20.59
CA LYS A 309 -4.53 13.08 -20.86
C LYS A 309 -4.65 14.34 -20.00
N ASN A 310 -3.77 14.51 -18.99
CA ASN A 310 -3.88 15.52 -17.95
C ASN A 310 -5.29 15.55 -17.31
N VAL A 311 -5.78 14.38 -16.92
CA VAL A 311 -7.12 14.20 -16.36
C VAL A 311 -7.02 13.68 -14.93
N LEU A 312 -7.74 14.34 -14.03
CA LEU A 312 -8.00 13.85 -12.69
C LEU A 312 -9.50 13.65 -12.52
N LYS A 313 -9.93 12.40 -12.34
CA LYS A 313 -11.33 12.02 -12.22
C LYS A 313 -11.59 11.42 -10.84
N GLU A 314 -12.51 12.04 -10.09
CA GLU A 314 -13.02 11.45 -8.86
C GLU A 314 -13.95 10.27 -9.17
N LEU A 315 -13.78 9.20 -8.41
CA LEU A 315 -14.62 8.01 -8.40
C LEU A 315 -15.09 7.75 -6.96
N PRO A 316 -16.38 7.46 -6.73
CA PRO A 316 -16.88 7.15 -5.41
C PRO A 316 -16.20 5.89 -4.86
N PHE A 317 -15.92 5.86 -3.56
CA PHE A 317 -15.51 4.63 -2.91
C PHE A 317 -16.72 3.70 -2.79
N PRO A 318 -16.62 2.40 -3.14
CA PRO A 318 -17.79 1.53 -3.17
C PRO A 318 -18.47 1.40 -1.81
N GLU A 319 -19.81 1.40 -1.83
CA GLU A 319 -20.61 1.14 -0.63
C GLU A 319 -20.43 -0.33 -0.17
N GLY A 320 -20.55 -0.57 1.13
CA GLY A 320 -20.39 -1.90 1.70
C GLY A 320 -18.94 -2.42 1.77
N ILE A 321 -17.95 -1.65 1.34
CA ILE A 321 -16.52 -2.00 1.45
C ILE A 321 -15.90 -1.35 2.70
N GLU A 322 -15.01 -2.09 3.39
CA GLU A 322 -14.28 -1.57 4.55
C GLU A 322 -13.09 -0.70 4.10
N PRO A 323 -13.09 0.62 4.33
CA PRO A 323 -12.11 1.50 3.69
C PRO A 323 -10.66 1.37 4.16
N ASN A 324 -10.45 0.88 5.38
CA ASN A 324 -9.10 0.63 5.94
C ASN A 324 -8.74 -0.86 5.95
N SER A 325 -9.44 -1.66 5.16
CA SER A 325 -9.09 -3.07 4.96
C SER A 325 -7.98 -3.24 3.94
N GLU A 326 -7.67 -4.49 3.64
CA GLU A 326 -6.72 -4.87 2.61
C GLU A 326 -7.26 -4.48 1.22
N LEU A 327 -6.50 -3.66 0.50
CA LEU A 327 -6.71 -3.41 -0.93
C LEU A 327 -5.60 -4.11 -1.70
N ILE A 328 -5.90 -5.18 -2.42
CA ILE A 328 -4.89 -5.96 -3.15
C ILE A 328 -5.00 -5.67 -4.63
N ILE A 329 -3.91 -5.20 -5.23
CA ILE A 329 -3.88 -4.85 -6.65
C ILE A 329 -3.72 -6.14 -7.44
N LEU A 330 -4.59 -6.31 -8.42
CA LEU A 330 -4.61 -7.43 -9.35
C LEU A 330 -4.19 -6.93 -10.73
N ALA A 331 -4.07 -7.84 -11.70
CA ALA A 331 -3.76 -7.47 -13.07
C ALA A 331 -4.92 -6.72 -13.75
N SER A 332 -4.59 -5.94 -14.79
CA SER A 332 -5.56 -5.32 -15.71
C SER A 332 -6.57 -4.38 -15.04
N GLY A 333 -6.08 -3.48 -14.17
CA GLY A 333 -6.94 -2.47 -13.53
C GLY A 333 -7.94 -3.02 -12.52
N LYS A 334 -7.75 -4.27 -12.07
CA LYS A 334 -8.56 -4.92 -11.05
C LYS A 334 -7.94 -4.78 -9.67
N PHE A 335 -8.77 -4.72 -8.64
CA PHE A 335 -8.31 -4.79 -7.26
C PHE A 335 -9.35 -5.44 -6.35
N LEU A 336 -8.85 -6.20 -5.40
CA LEU A 336 -9.63 -6.86 -4.36
C LEU A 336 -9.78 -5.92 -3.16
N MET A 337 -10.98 -5.85 -2.60
CA MET A 337 -11.25 -5.15 -1.35
C MET A 337 -12.13 -6.02 -0.46
N ARG A 338 -11.96 -5.89 0.87
CA ARG A 338 -12.77 -6.60 1.85
C ARG A 338 -14.13 -5.92 2.01
N ASP A 339 -15.19 -6.71 2.00
CA ASP A 339 -16.52 -6.22 2.33
C ASP A 339 -16.61 -5.92 3.85
N LYS A 340 -17.48 -4.99 4.23
CA LYS A 340 -17.78 -4.72 5.64
C LYS A 340 -18.43 -5.95 6.26
N ASP A 341 -17.95 -6.31 7.44
CA ASP A 341 -18.58 -7.35 8.26
C ASP A 341 -19.99 -6.87 8.65
N GLU A 342 -20.99 -7.77 8.65
CA GLU A 342 -22.34 -7.44 9.10
C GLU A 342 -22.35 -7.17 10.61
N GLU A 343 -22.93 -6.03 11.02
CA GLU A 343 -22.99 -5.67 12.44
C GLU A 343 -23.81 -6.70 13.25
N GLY A 344 -23.17 -7.30 14.25
CA GLY A 344 -23.81 -8.26 15.16
C GLY A 344 -23.85 -9.70 14.67
N ALA A 345 -23.30 -10.01 13.49
CA ALA A 345 -23.13 -11.39 13.05
C ALA A 345 -21.89 -12.04 13.69
N GLU A 346 -21.99 -13.33 14.05
CA GLU A 346 -20.79 -14.11 14.38
C GLU A 346 -19.90 -14.24 13.13
N MET A 347 -18.62 -13.90 13.26
CA MET A 347 -17.68 -13.97 12.15
C MET A 347 -17.31 -15.42 11.86
N ASN A 348 -18.01 -16.04 10.90
CA ASN A 348 -17.69 -17.37 10.36
C ASN A 348 -17.20 -17.31 8.91
N TYR A 349 -17.08 -16.12 8.34
CA TYR A 349 -16.48 -15.89 7.02
C TYR A 349 -15.88 -14.49 6.88
N SER A 350 -15.10 -14.28 5.82
CA SER A 350 -14.72 -12.95 5.33
C SER A 350 -15.05 -12.87 3.84
N SER A 351 -15.78 -11.81 3.46
CA SER A 351 -16.22 -11.57 2.09
C SER A 351 -15.33 -10.55 1.39
N TYR A 352 -15.06 -10.78 0.12
CA TYR A 352 -14.24 -9.91 -0.69
C TYR A 352 -14.90 -9.66 -2.04
N SER A 353 -14.77 -8.42 -2.53
CA SER A 353 -15.26 -8.00 -3.83
C SER A 353 -14.09 -7.57 -4.72
N ILE A 354 -14.14 -7.97 -5.99
CA ILE A 354 -13.20 -7.54 -7.02
C ILE A 354 -13.86 -6.43 -7.82
N TYR A 355 -13.17 -5.30 -7.90
CA TYR A 355 -13.58 -4.17 -8.72
C TYR A 355 -12.62 -4.00 -9.91
N GLU A 356 -13.17 -3.61 -11.04
CA GLU A 356 -12.46 -3.30 -12.27
C GLU A 356 -12.71 -1.84 -12.64
N LEU A 357 -11.63 -1.11 -12.90
CA LEU A 357 -11.73 0.21 -13.51
C LEU A 357 -12.05 0.03 -15.01
N ARG A 358 -13.15 0.58 -15.51
CA ARG A 358 -13.48 0.56 -16.94
C ARG A 358 -13.38 1.97 -17.52
N MET A 359 -13.06 2.03 -18.81
CA MET A 359 -12.76 3.26 -19.57
C MET A 359 -13.36 3.20 -20.97
#